data_AF-A0A3C1I1G0-F1
#
_entry.id   AF-A0A3C1I1G0-F1
#
_cell.length_a   1.000
_cell.length_b   1.000
_cell.length_c   1.000
_cell.angle_alpha   90.00
_cell.angle_beta   90.00
_cell.angle_gamma   90.00
#
_symmetry.space_group_name_H-M   'P 1'
#
loop_
_entity.id
_entity.type
_entity.pdbx_description
1 polymer ?
#
loop_
_entity_poly.entity_id
_entity_poly.type
_entity_poly.pdbx_seq_one_letter_code
_entity_poly.pdbx_strand_id
1 'polypeptide(L)'
;MNLEEYNQRLQLLLEENIITNEAHTVAEKVFMNFIAVVGKEEVDHAEMLFTHLPMALTRIQNGEEVEKPSALIMKEIEESSHISCVKEQVAFIESLWNKPLPQGEKEYLYMHYVTVLNANC
;
A
#
# COMPACT_ATOMS: atom_id res chain seq x y z
N MET A 1 -5.51 -3.51 -12.59
CA MET A 1 -6.28 -4.01 -11.44
C MET A 1 -7.49 -3.13 -11.15
N ASN A 2 -8.68 -3.72 -11.04
CA ASN A 2 -9.90 -3.05 -10.55
C ASN A 2 -10.31 -3.53 -9.14
N LEU A 3 -11.38 -2.95 -8.57
CA LEU A 3 -11.84 -3.27 -7.20
C LEU A 3 -12.31 -4.72 -7.05
N GLU A 4 -12.98 -5.28 -8.07
CA GLU A 4 -13.48 -6.66 -8.03
C GLU A 4 -12.30 -7.65 -7.97
N GLU A 5 -11.33 -7.48 -8.87
CA GLU A 5 -10.09 -8.28 -8.90
C GLU A 5 -9.33 -8.17 -7.57
N TYR A 6 -9.28 -6.97 -7.00
CA TYR A 6 -8.60 -6.75 -5.73
C TYR A 6 -9.29 -7.47 -4.56
N ASN A 7 -10.62 -7.36 -4.48
CA ASN A 7 -11.40 -8.02 -3.44
C ASN A 7 -11.31 -9.55 -3.53
N GLN A 8 -11.28 -10.11 -4.74
CA GLN A 8 -11.01 -11.55 -4.92
C GLN A 8 -9.63 -11.93 -4.39
N ARG A 9 -8.60 -11.12 -4.66
CA ARG A 9 -7.26 -11.37 -4.12
C ARG A 9 -7.20 -11.24 -2.60
N LEU A 10 -7.83 -10.22 -2.02
CA LEU A 10 -7.90 -10.06 -0.57
C LEU A 10 -8.59 -11.25 0.10
N GLN A 11 -9.68 -11.75 -0.48
CA GLN A 11 -10.39 -12.91 0.02
C GLN A 11 -9.50 -14.16 0.02
N LEU A 12 -8.75 -14.42 -1.06
CA LEU A 12 -7.81 -15.55 -1.12
C LEU A 12 -6.73 -15.45 -0.03
N LEU A 13 -6.11 -14.27 0.12
CA LEU A 13 -5.08 -14.05 1.15
C LEU A 13 -5.63 -14.25 2.57
N LEU A 14 -6.89 -13.86 2.80
CA LEU A 14 -7.56 -14.01 4.08
C LEU A 14 -7.89 -15.49 4.37
N GLU A 15 -8.41 -16.22 3.38
CA GLU A 15 -8.72 -17.66 3.49
C GLU A 15 -7.47 -18.51 3.75
N GLU A 16 -6.34 -18.13 3.15
CA GLU A 16 -5.04 -18.78 3.37
C GLU A 16 -4.37 -18.35 4.69
N ASN A 17 -5.01 -17.50 5.50
CA ASN A 17 -4.48 -16.92 6.73
C ASN A 17 -3.14 -16.18 6.54
N ILE A 18 -2.89 -15.66 5.33
CA ILE A 18 -1.72 -14.83 5.02
C ILE A 18 -1.92 -13.42 5.58
N ILE A 19 -3.17 -12.95 5.61
CA ILE A 19 -3.54 -11.63 6.13
C ILE A 19 -4.61 -11.72 7.21
N THR A 20 -4.68 -10.70 8.07
CA THR A 20 -5.74 -10.59 9.09
C THR A 20 -6.99 -9.91 8.55
N ASN A 21 -8.13 -10.10 9.23
CA ASN A 21 -9.38 -9.37 8.92
C ASN A 21 -9.22 -7.84 9.00
N GLU A 22 -8.39 -7.36 9.93
CA GLU A 22 -8.11 -5.92 10.08
C GLU A 22 -7.31 -5.41 8.87
N ALA A 23 -6.24 -6.12 8.49
CA ALA A 23 -5.44 -5.80 7.32
C ALA A 23 -6.25 -5.83 6.02
N HIS A 24 -7.14 -6.83 5.85
CA HIS A 24 -8.10 -6.89 4.74
C HIS A 24 -8.96 -5.61 4.67
N THR A 25 -9.62 -5.27 5.78
CA THR A 25 -10.55 -4.14 5.85
C THR A 25 -9.86 -2.81 5.55
N VAL A 26 -8.64 -2.62 6.09
CA VAL A 26 -7.88 -1.39 5.83
C VAL A 26 -7.43 -1.34 4.37
N ALA A 27 -6.91 -2.43 3.82
CA ALA A 27 -6.39 -2.44 2.46
C ALA A 27 -7.49 -2.21 1.41
N GLU A 28 -8.69 -2.80 1.60
CA GLU A 28 -9.86 -2.53 0.76
C GLU A 28 -10.22 -1.03 0.74
N LYS A 29 -10.32 -0.40 1.92
CA LYS A 29 -10.62 1.04 2.03
C LYS A 29 -9.54 1.92 1.38
N VAL A 30 -8.28 1.53 1.51
CA VAL A 30 -7.15 2.23 0.90
C VAL A 30 -7.24 2.15 -0.62
N PHE A 31 -7.56 0.98 -1.18
CA PHE A 31 -7.76 0.83 -2.63
C PHE A 31 -8.94 1.66 -3.12
N MET A 32 -10.07 1.64 -2.41
CA MET A 32 -11.25 2.47 -2.73
C MET A 32 -10.95 3.98 -2.71
N ASN A 33 -10.14 4.44 -1.76
CA ASN A 33 -9.69 5.83 -1.75
C ASN A 33 -8.75 6.11 -2.93
N PHE A 34 -7.83 5.19 -3.22
CA PHE A 34 -6.84 5.37 -4.27
C PHE A 34 -7.47 5.47 -5.67
N ILE A 35 -8.45 4.62 -6.01
CA ILE A 35 -9.18 4.71 -7.28
C ILE A 35 -9.87 6.08 -7.44
N ALA A 36 -10.38 6.65 -6.36
CA ALA A 36 -10.99 7.99 -6.37
C ALA A 36 -9.94 9.09 -6.56
N VAL A 37 -8.75 8.93 -5.98
CA VAL A 37 -7.62 9.87 -6.13
C VAL A 37 -7.10 9.89 -7.57
N VAL A 38 -6.93 8.72 -8.20
CA VAL A 38 -6.46 8.65 -9.61
C VAL A 38 -7.58 8.88 -10.63
N GLY A 39 -8.85 8.81 -10.21
CA GLY A 39 -10.01 9.01 -11.08
C GLY A 39 -10.17 7.90 -12.13
N LYS A 40 -9.75 6.67 -11.82
CA LYS A 40 -9.80 5.51 -12.72
C LYS A 40 -10.47 4.32 -12.03
N GLU A 41 -11.24 3.54 -12.79
CA GLU A 41 -11.82 2.27 -12.34
C GLU A 41 -10.79 1.12 -12.38
N GLU A 42 -9.84 1.20 -13.30
CA GLU A 42 -8.73 0.25 -13.43
C GLU A 42 -7.40 0.98 -13.23
N VAL A 43 -6.59 0.45 -12.31
CA VAL A 43 -5.29 1.00 -11.93
C VAL A 43 -4.18 0.12 -12.52
N ASP A 44 -3.32 0.73 -13.32
CA ASP A 44 -2.17 0.07 -13.92
C ASP A 44 -1.07 -0.18 -12.88
N HIS A 45 -0.40 -1.34 -12.95
CA HIS A 45 0.71 -1.72 -12.06
C HIS A 45 0.38 -1.78 -10.55
N ALA A 46 -0.90 -1.87 -10.19
CA ALA A 46 -1.35 -1.82 -8.79
C ALA A 46 -1.05 -3.11 -8.00
N GLU A 47 -0.80 -4.22 -8.68
CA GLU A 47 -0.71 -5.57 -8.10
C GLU A 47 0.32 -5.64 -6.97
N MET A 48 1.50 -5.05 -7.18
CA MET A 48 2.59 -5.11 -6.21
C MET A 48 2.24 -4.36 -4.93
N LEU A 49 1.77 -3.10 -5.05
CA LEU A 49 1.37 -2.28 -3.91
C LEU A 49 0.25 -2.94 -3.11
N PHE A 50 -0.82 -3.35 -3.79
CA PHE A 50 -2.04 -3.77 -3.12
C PHE A 50 -2.01 -5.22 -2.66
N THR A 51 -1.08 -6.04 -3.16
CA THR A 51 -0.73 -7.32 -2.54
C THR A 51 0.19 -7.10 -1.32
N HIS A 52 1.16 -6.19 -1.42
CA HIS A 52 2.11 -5.91 -0.33
C HIS A 52 1.43 -5.30 0.91
N LEU A 53 0.52 -4.34 0.72
CA LEU A 53 -0.12 -3.61 1.81
C LEU A 53 -0.77 -4.50 2.89
N PRO A 54 -1.73 -5.39 2.58
CA PRO A 54 -2.38 -6.20 3.62
C PRO A 54 -1.40 -7.19 4.28
N MET A 55 -0.38 -7.65 3.56
CA MET A 55 0.70 -8.47 4.14
C MET A 55 1.56 -7.65 5.11
N ALA A 56 1.94 -6.43 4.75
CA ALA A 56 2.70 -5.53 5.60
C ALA A 56 1.94 -5.18 6.89
N LEU A 57 0.65 -4.87 6.79
CA LEU A 57 -0.19 -4.62 7.95
C LEU A 57 -0.28 -5.84 8.87
N THR A 58 -0.38 -7.04 8.30
CA THR A 58 -0.37 -8.29 9.08
C THR A 58 0.94 -8.52 9.81
N ARG A 59 2.09 -8.29 9.14
CA ARG A 59 3.41 -8.34 9.78
C ARG A 59 3.54 -7.34 10.94
N ILE A 60 3.09 -6.10 10.72
CA ILE A 60 3.09 -5.05 11.75
C ILE A 60 2.21 -5.46 12.94
N GLN A 61 1.06 -6.05 12.68
CA GLN A 61 0.18 -6.58 13.72
C GLN A 61 0.85 -7.67 14.55
N ASN A 62 1.65 -8.53 13.90
CA ASN A 62 2.40 -9.60 14.54
C ASN A 62 3.70 -9.13 15.22
N GLY A 63 4.09 -7.87 15.06
CA GLY A 63 5.35 -7.34 15.58
C GLY A 63 6.58 -7.81 14.81
N GLU A 64 6.42 -8.21 13.55
CA GLU A 64 7.51 -8.62 12.67
C GLU A 64 8.25 -7.38 12.13
N GLU A 65 9.58 -7.48 12.05
CA GLU A 65 10.44 -6.43 11.49
C GLU A 65 10.82 -6.74 10.05
N VAL A 66 10.95 -5.69 9.23
CA VAL A 66 11.40 -5.80 7.84
C VAL A 66 12.61 -4.90 7.61
N GLU A 67 13.59 -5.41 6.87
CA GLU A 67 14.75 -4.62 6.44
C GLU A 67 14.34 -3.48 5.52
N LYS A 68 14.92 -2.30 5.77
CA LYS A 68 14.63 -1.09 5.00
C LYS A 68 15.14 -1.19 3.56
N PRO A 69 14.48 -0.53 2.59
CA PRO A 69 15.06 -0.31 1.28
C PRO A 69 16.39 0.44 1.35
N SER A 70 17.20 0.32 0.28
CA SER A 70 18.47 1.04 0.22
C SER A 70 18.26 2.56 0.21
N ALA A 71 19.13 3.31 0.89
CA ALA A 71 19.06 4.76 0.95
C ALA A 71 19.19 5.43 -0.43
N LEU A 72 19.88 4.79 -1.38
CA LEU A 72 20.00 5.28 -2.75
C LEU A 72 18.64 5.31 -3.46
N ILE A 73 17.88 4.21 -3.35
CA ILE A 73 16.52 4.12 -3.90
C ILE A 73 15.63 5.18 -3.23
N MET A 74 15.69 5.31 -1.91
CA MET A 74 14.84 6.27 -1.21
C MET A 74 15.11 7.72 -1.59
N LYS A 75 16.36 8.06 -1.96
CA LYS A 75 16.66 9.40 -2.48
C LYS A 75 15.92 9.69 -3.78
N GLU A 76 15.88 8.73 -4.71
CA GLU A 76 15.15 8.87 -5.97
C GLU A 76 13.64 9.02 -5.74
N ILE A 77 13.10 8.25 -4.78
CA ILE A 77 11.68 8.33 -4.39
C ILE A 77 11.33 9.71 -3.81
N GLU A 78 12.19 10.27 -2.95
CA GLU A 78 11.98 11.60 -2.36
C GLU A 78 12.05 12.73 -3.39
N GLU A 79 12.72 12.51 -4.53
CA GLU A 79 12.80 13.46 -5.66
C GLU A 79 11.61 13.33 -6.65
N SER A 80 10.72 12.36 -6.44
CA SER A 80 9.53 12.17 -7.28
C SER A 80 8.55 13.35 -7.19
N SER A 81 7.97 13.73 -8.34
CA SER A 81 6.87 14.69 -8.41
C SER A 81 5.62 14.25 -7.63
N HIS A 82 5.50 12.96 -7.33
CA HIS A 82 4.34 12.39 -6.63
C HIS A 82 4.53 12.26 -5.12
N ILE A 83 5.72 12.58 -4.57
CA ILE A 83 6.05 12.28 -3.16
C ILE A 83 5.08 12.87 -2.14
N SER A 84 4.50 14.06 -2.42
CA SER A 84 3.48 14.65 -1.55
C SER A 84 2.23 13.79 -1.47
N CYS A 85 1.70 13.37 -2.63
CA CYS A 85 0.54 12.48 -2.72
C CYS A 85 0.83 11.14 -2.04
N VAL A 86 2.02 10.57 -2.27
CA VAL A 86 2.45 9.33 -1.61
C VAL A 86 2.42 9.43 -0.08
N LYS A 87 2.95 10.53 0.47
CA LYS A 87 2.94 10.77 1.92
C LYS A 87 1.51 10.90 2.47
N GLU A 88 0.61 11.54 1.72
CA GLU A 88 -0.81 11.62 2.09
C GLU A 88 -1.50 10.26 2.06
N GLN A 89 -1.22 9.41 1.06
CA GLN A 89 -1.76 8.06 1.01
C GLN A 89 -1.29 7.21 2.21
N VAL A 90 -0.01 7.29 2.57
CA VAL A 90 0.51 6.57 3.74
C VAL A 90 -0.06 7.12 5.05
N ALA A 91 -0.23 8.44 5.18
CA ALA A 91 -0.92 9.01 6.33
C ALA A 91 -2.38 8.55 6.44
N PHE A 92 -3.06 8.37 5.30
CA PHE A 92 -4.40 7.79 5.27
C PHE A 92 -4.42 6.35 5.77
N ILE A 93 -3.45 5.51 5.36
CA ILE A 93 -3.28 4.16 5.89
C ILE A 93 -3.09 4.20 7.41
N GLU A 94 -2.18 5.03 7.93
CA GLU A 94 -1.93 5.18 9.37
C GLU A 94 -3.21 5.60 10.14
N SER A 95 -4.04 6.45 9.54
CA SER A 95 -5.31 6.87 10.13
C SER A 95 -6.33 5.74 10.24
N LEU A 96 -6.38 4.85 9.24
CA LEU A 96 -7.25 3.67 9.25
C LEU A 96 -6.72 2.57 10.16
N TRP A 97 -5.39 2.41 10.20
CA TRP A 97 -4.69 1.44 11.05
C TRP A 97 -4.62 1.88 12.52
N ASN A 98 -4.91 3.15 12.79
CA ASN A 98 -4.90 3.77 14.12
C ASN A 98 -3.55 3.64 14.85
N LYS A 99 -2.45 3.48 14.10
CA LYS A 99 -1.08 3.38 14.60
C LYS A 99 -0.10 3.87 13.53
N PRO A 100 1.05 4.43 13.92
CA PRO A 100 2.11 4.73 12.97
C PRO A 100 2.67 3.43 12.37
N LEU A 101 2.97 3.45 11.07
CA LEU A 101 3.64 2.34 10.42
C LEU A 101 5.16 2.43 10.70
N PRO A 102 5.86 1.29 10.88
CA PRO A 102 7.31 1.27 10.97
C PRO A 102 7.95 1.94 9.76
N GLN A 103 9.08 2.63 9.98
CA GLN A 103 9.73 3.42 8.93
C GLN A 103 10.09 2.59 7.69
N GLY A 104 10.56 1.34 7.86
CA GLY A 104 10.89 0.48 6.73
C GLY A 104 9.69 0.12 5.86
N GLU A 105 8.54 -0.17 6.48
CA GLU A 105 7.30 -0.46 5.75
C GLU A 105 6.79 0.78 5.01
N LYS A 106 6.91 1.98 5.62
CA LYS A 106 6.58 3.23 4.92
C LYS A 106 7.45 3.46 3.68
N GLU A 107 8.74 3.17 3.78
CA GLU A 107 9.67 3.32 2.65
C GLU A 107 9.33 2.37 1.50
N TYR A 108 8.95 1.12 1.77
CA TYR A 108 8.42 0.21 0.73
C TYR A 108 7.12 0.73 0.13
N LEU A 109 6.19 1.19 0.95
CA LEU A 109 4.95 1.79 0.46
C LEU A 109 5.24 2.98 -0.44
N TYR A 110 6.20 3.84 -0.09
CA TYR A 110 6.57 4.98 -0.93
C TYR A 110 7.06 4.55 -2.31
N MET A 111 7.94 3.54 -2.36
CA MET A 111 8.44 2.98 -3.62
C MET A 111 7.31 2.45 -4.51
N HIS A 112 6.41 1.68 -3.92
CA HIS A 112 5.29 1.09 -4.65
C HIS A 112 4.28 2.15 -5.11
N TYR A 113 3.94 3.11 -4.26
CA TYR A 113 3.05 4.21 -4.64
C TYR A 113 3.61 5.08 -5.77
N VAL A 114 4.90 5.46 -5.73
CA VAL A 114 5.51 6.22 -6.82
C VAL A 114 5.42 5.45 -8.14
N THR A 115 5.66 4.15 -8.10
CA THR A 115 5.56 3.29 -9.29
C THR A 115 4.14 3.30 -9.87
N VAL A 116 3.12 3.13 -9.03
CA VAL A 116 1.72 3.13 -9.46
C VAL A 116 1.29 4.51 -9.96
N LEU A 117 1.67 5.59 -9.27
CA LEU A 117 1.29 6.94 -9.68
C LEU A 117 1.94 7.34 -11.02
N ASN A 118 3.21 6.99 -11.25
CA ASN A 118 3.87 7.23 -12.54
C ASN A 118 3.16 6.55 -13.72
N ALA A 119 2.44 5.45 -13.48
CA ALA A 119 1.69 4.74 -14.51
C ALA A 119 0.26 5.29 -14.70
N ASN A 120 -0.24 6.11 -13.77
CA ASN A 120 -1.66 6.47 -13.70
C ASN A 120 -1.96 7.98 -13.70
N CYS A 121 -0.95 8.84 -13.58
CA CYS A 121 -1.07 10.30 -13.54
C CYS A 121 -0.04 10.97 -14.46
#